data_AF-A0A3D1CAW4-F1
#
_entry.id   AF-A0A3D1CAW4-F1
#
_cell.length_a   1.000
_cell.length_b   1.000
_cell.length_c   1.000
_cell.angle_alpha   90.00
_cell.angle_beta   90.00
_cell.angle_gamma   90.00
#
_symmetry.space_group_name_H-M   'P 1'
#
loop_
_entity.id
_entity.type
_entity.pdbx_description
1 polymer ?
#
loop_
_entity_poly.entity_id
_entity_poly.type
_entity_poly.pdbx_seq_one_letter_code
_entity_poly.pdbx_strand_id
1 'polypeptide(L)' 'MVEKIIKTKKGLYGRVNVTLPLPVKYSLMDFQKRSGYKKAEFMRLALMTGYISLTKSIEDKDQSEVSEIQLSQLPART' A
#
# COMPACT_ATOMS: atom_id res chain seq x y z
N MET A 1 -13.68 -7.62 17.18
CA MET A 1 -14.40 -6.97 16.07
C MET A 1 -14.78 -8.09 15.11
N VAL A 2 -16.07 -8.39 14.93
CA VAL A 2 -16.48 -9.50 14.03
C VAL A 2 -16.40 -8.98 12.60
N GLU A 3 -15.54 -9.57 11.77
CA GLU A 3 -15.45 -9.23 10.36
C GLU A 3 -16.77 -9.57 9.66
N LYS A 4 -17.42 -8.55 9.13
CA LYS A 4 -18.63 -8.72 8.33
C LYS A 4 -18.23 -8.96 6.88
N ILE A 5 -18.28 -10.21 6.45
CA ILE A 5 -18.07 -10.60 5.06
C ILE A 5 -19.32 -10.22 4.23
N ILE A 6 -19.11 -9.44 3.19
CA ILE A 6 -20.14 -8.98 2.25
C ILE A 6 -19.96 -9.77 0.96
N LYS A 7 -20.91 -10.65 0.66
CA LYS A 7 -20.93 -11.43 -0.57
C LYS A 7 -21.74 -10.71 -1.65
N THR A 8 -21.15 -10.52 -2.81
CA THR A 8 -21.82 -9.93 -3.99
C THR A 8 -21.56 -10.79 -5.22
N LYS A 9 -22.26 -10.51 -6.34
CA LYS A 9 -22.00 -11.17 -7.63
C LYS A 9 -20.55 -10.97 -8.14
N LYS A 10 -19.84 -9.97 -7.63
CA LYS A 10 -18.47 -9.61 -8.05
C LYS A 10 -17.38 -10.21 -7.15
N GLY A 11 -17.76 -10.86 -6.03
CA GLY A 11 -16.80 -11.44 -5.09
C GLY A 11 -17.15 -11.20 -3.62
N LEU A 12 -16.17 -11.51 -2.78
CA LEU A 12 -16.21 -11.35 -1.32
C LEU A 12 -15.52 -10.07 -0.92
N TYR A 13 -16.15 -9.29 -0.04
CA TYR A 13 -15.62 -8.01 0.42
C TYR A 13 -15.67 -7.94 1.95
N GLY A 14 -14.62 -7.38 2.56
CA GLY A 14 -14.60 -7.00 3.96
C GLY A 14 -14.90 -5.51 4.15
N ARG A 15 -15.29 -5.12 5.37
CA ARG A 15 -15.38 -3.70 5.77
C ARG A 15 -14.24 -3.38 6.72
N VAL A 16 -13.42 -2.40 6.35
CA VAL A 16 -12.37 -1.85 7.21
C VAL A 16 -12.84 -0.48 7.71
N ASN A 17 -12.78 -0.26 9.02
CA ASN A 17 -12.99 1.06 9.62
C ASN A 17 -11.64 1.56 10.13
N VAL A 18 -11.23 2.75 9.69
CA VAL A 18 -9.96 3.37 10.08
C VAL A 18 -10.18 4.74 10.70
N THR A 19 -9.38 5.06 11.70
CA THR A 19 -9.28 6.41 12.26
C THR A 19 -8.11 7.13 11.61
N LEU A 20 -8.34 8.34 11.12
CA LEU A 20 -7.34 9.15 10.42
C LEU A 20 -7.25 10.54 11.09
N PRO A 21 -6.06 11.18 11.08
CA PRO A 21 -5.95 12.59 11.42
C PRO A 21 -6.88 13.43 10.54
N LEU A 22 -7.56 14.41 11.15
CA LEU A 22 -8.54 15.25 10.46
C LEU A 22 -7.98 15.94 9.20
N PRO A 23 -6.77 16.53 9.20
CA PRO A 23 -6.21 17.16 8.00
C PRO A 23 -6.08 16.19 6.82
N VAL A 24 -5.63 14.97 7.08
CA VAL A 24 -5.50 13.91 6.07
C VAL A 24 -6.88 13.53 5.54
N LYS A 25 -7.84 13.32 6.43
CA LYS A 25 -9.23 13.02 6.04
C LYS A 25 -9.79 14.11 5.12
N TYR A 26 -9.60 15.39 5.45
CA TYR A 26 -10.12 16.49 4.63
C TYR A 26 -9.46 16.54 3.26
N SER A 27 -8.13 16.48 3.21
CA SER A 27 -7.37 16.42 1.95
C SER A 27 -7.85 15.26 1.07
N LEU A 28 -8.01 14.07 1.65
CA LEU A 28 -8.47 12.87 0.96
C LEU A 28 -9.87 13.04 0.37
N MET A 29 -10.80 13.67 1.10
CA MET A 29 -12.16 13.95 0.61
C MET A 29 -12.17 15.03 -0.48
N ASP A 30 -11.28 16.02 -0.41
CA ASP A 30 -11.19 17.05 -1.43
C ASP A 30 -10.59 16.53 -2.73
N PHE A 31 -9.59 15.65 -2.66
CA PHE A 31 -9.10 14.91 -3.83
C PHE A 31 -10.19 14.03 -4.43
N GLN A 32 -10.95 13.32 -3.58
CA GLN A 32 -12.07 12.49 -4.04
C GLN A 32 -13.09 13.31 -4.82
N LYS A 33 -13.49 14.49 -4.32
CA LYS A 33 -14.44 15.38 -5.02
C LYS A 33 -13.90 15.83 -6.38
N ARG A 34 -12.62 16.19 -6.46
CA ARG A 34 -11.97 16.62 -7.71
C ARG A 34 -11.81 15.49 -8.73
N SER A 35 -11.68 14.26 -8.26
CA SER A 35 -11.44 13.10 -9.12
C SER A 35 -12.66 12.59 -9.89
N GLY A 36 -13.88 13.00 -9.51
CA GLY A 36 -15.13 12.48 -10.09
C GLY A 36 -15.53 11.07 -9.64
N TYR A 37 -14.70 10.36 -8.88
CA TYR A 37 -15.01 9.04 -8.35
C TYR A 37 -15.97 9.09 -7.16
N LYS A 38 -16.79 8.04 -6.98
CA LYS A 38 -17.58 7.85 -5.76
C LYS A 38 -16.66 7.56 -4.57
N LYS A 39 -17.04 8.02 -3.38
CA LYS A 39 -16.24 7.87 -2.15
C LYS A 39 -15.67 6.47 -1.93
N ALA A 40 -16.50 5.43 -1.98
CA ALA A 40 -16.05 4.05 -1.73
C ALA A 40 -15.16 3.49 -2.85
N GLU A 41 -15.31 3.98 -4.07
CA GLU A 41 -14.47 3.60 -5.21
C GLU A 41 -13.11 4.27 -5.12
N PHE A 42 -13.09 5.58 -4.88
CA PHE A 42 -11.88 6.35 -4.64
C PHE A 42 -11.03 5.75 -3.51
N MET A 43 -11.66 5.43 -2.37
CA MET A 43 -10.94 4.87 -1.21
C MET A 43 -10.37 3.48 -1.50
N ARG A 44 -11.07 2.66 -2.29
CA ARG A 44 -10.55 1.35 -2.72
C ARG A 44 -9.32 1.52 -3.60
N LEU A 45 -9.38 2.40 -4.59
CA LEU A 45 -8.24 2.69 -5.46
C LEU A 45 -7.06 3.24 -4.67
N ALA A 46 -7.28 4.25 -3.82
CA ALA A 46 -6.24 4.84 -3.00
C ALA A 46 -5.55 3.80 -2.09
N LEU A 47 -6.32 2.90 -1.47
CA LEU A 47 -5.78 1.82 -0.64
C LEU A 47 -4.99 0.79 -1.47
N MET A 48 -5.51 0.38 -2.63
CA MET A 48 -4.82 -0.59 -3.49
C MET A 48 -3.50 -0.02 -4.05
N THR A 49 -3.51 1.23 -4.52
CA THR A 49 -2.30 1.90 -5.01
C THR A 49 -1.29 2.10 -3.88
N GLY A 50 -1.74 2.55 -2.71
CA GLY A 50 -0.89 2.70 -1.53
C GLY A 50 -0.27 1.37 -1.09
N TYR A 51 -1.05 0.29 -1.09
CA TYR A 51 -0.58 -1.06 -0.80
C TYR A 51 0.52 -1.50 -1.77
N ILE A 52 0.27 -1.40 -3.09
CA ILE A 52 1.26 -1.78 -4.11
C ILE A 52 2.54 -0.95 -3.98
N SER A 53 2.42 0.35 -3.72
CA SER A 53 3.59 1.21 -3.52
C SER A 53 4.36 0.81 -2.26
N LEU A 54 3.67 0.50 -1.17
CA LEU A 54 4.28 0.12 0.10
C LEU A 54 4.98 -1.24 0.01
N THR A 55 4.35 -2.25 -0.60
CA THR A 55 4.95 -3.58 -0.73
C THR A 55 6.21 -3.54 -1.58
N LYS A 56 6.20 -2.80 -2.69
CA LYS A 56 7.40 -2.57 -3.50
C LYS A 56 8.52 -1.93 -2.69
N SER A 57 8.22 -0.86 -1.94
CA SER A 57 9.22 -0.21 -1.09
C SER A 57 9.73 -1.09 0.05
N ILE A 58 8.99 -2.11 0.48
CA ILE A 58 9.44 -3.08 1.49
C ILE A 58 10.34 -4.14 0.82
N GLU A 59 9.92 -4.70 -0.31
CA GLU A 59 10.70 -5.67 -1.10
C GLU A 59 12.04 -5.08 -1.56
N ASP A 60 12.05 -3.81 -1.99
CA ASP A 60 13.28 -3.10 -2.40
C ASP A 60 14.24 -2.86 -1.22
N LYS A 61 13.71 -2.70 0.01
CA LYS A 61 14.54 -2.58 1.22
C LYS A 61 15.19 -3.91 1.58
N ASP A 62 14.47 -5.02 1.47
CA ASP A 62 15.03 -6.36 1.70
C ASP A 62 16.15 -6.71 0.71
N GLN A 63 16.11 -6.19 -0.53
CA GLN A 63 17.17 -6.42 -1.52
C GLN A 63 18.40 -5.52 -1.34
N SER A 64 18.25 -4.39 -0.65
CA SER A 64 19.35 -3.44 -0.44
C SER A 64 20.32 -3.88 0.67
N GLU A 65 19.90 -4.74 1.59
CA GLU A 65 20.78 -5.29 2.66
C GLU A 65 21.69 -6.43 2.18
N VAL A 66 21.41 -7.05 1.04
CA VAL A 66 22.17 -8.23 0.55
C VAL A 66 23.37 -7.83 -0.34
N SER A 67 23.50 -6.56 -0.72
CA SER A 67 24.46 -6.12 -1.75
C SER A 67 25.81 -5.62 -1.24
N GLU A 68 26.03 -5.46 0.07
CA GLU A 68 27.30 -4.94 0.61
C GLU A 68 28.32 -6.02 1.03
N ILE A 69 27.96 -7.31 1.00
CA ILE A 69 28.85 -8.41 1.42
C ILE A 69 29.18 -9.32 0.24
N GLN A 70 29.94 -8.82 -0.74
CA GLN A 70 30.81 -9.64 -1.61
C GLN A 70 31.64 -8.77 -2.57
N LEU A 71 32.53 -7.93 -2.04
CA LEU A 71 33.63 -7.39 -2.85
C LEU A 71 34.94 -7.27 -2.05
N SER A 72 35.22 -8.21 -1.15
CA SER A 72 36.48 -8.27 -0.40
C SER A 72 37.17 -9.64 -0.41
N GLN A 73 36.72 -10.59 -1.24
CA GLN A 73 37.39 -11.87 -1.44
C GLN A 73 37.75 -12.10 -2.92
N LEU A 74 38.54 -11.20 -3.47
CA LEU A 74 39.41 -11.53 -4.60
C LEU A 74 40.81 -11.73 -4.02
N PRO A 75 41.34 -12.96 -3.91
CA PRO A 75 42.74 -13.13 -3.61
C PRO A 75 43.55 -12.52 -4.76
N ALA A 76 44.39 -11.55 -4.41
CA ALA A 76 45.39 -11.01 -5.31
C ALA A 76 46.37 -12.13 -5.70
N ARG A 77 46.52 -12.30 -7.03
CA ARG A 77 47.65 -12.87 -7.78
C ARG A 77 48.48 -14.01 -7.14
N THR A 78 48.73 -15.04 -7.95
CA THR A 78 50.10 -15.32 -8.38
C THR A 78 50.09 -15.78 -9.83
#